data_AF-A0A9P6WT58-F1
#
_entry.id   AF-A0A9P6WT58-F1
#
_cell.length_a   1.000
_cell.length_b   1.000
_cell.length_c   1.000
_cell.angle_alpha   90.00
_cell.angle_beta   90.00
_cell.angle_gamma   90.00
#
_symmetry.space_group_name_H-M   'P 1'
#
loop_
_entity.id
_entity.type
_entity.pdbx_description
1 polymer ?
#
loop_
_entity_poly.entity_id
_entity_poly.type
_entity_poly.pdbx_seq_one_letter_code
_entity_poly.pdbx_strand_id
1 'polypeptide(L)' 'MFNLAHGYARRQMSAFVELQDAEFEAAERGFTAVKHQREVGTGYFDAVTQAIQQGQSSTTALTGSTEEEQFHGGRSERAA' A
#
# COMPACT_ATOMS: atom_id res chain seq x y z
N MET A 1 -17.30 5.80 6.22
CA MET A 1 -16.74 7.16 6.34
C MET A 1 -17.14 7.88 7.63
N PHE A 2 -18.42 7.88 8.03
CA PHE A 2 -18.83 8.46 9.33
C PHE A 2 -18.04 7.92 10.53
N ASN A 3 -17.92 6.59 10.69
CA ASN A 3 -17.20 5.97 11.82
C ASN A 3 -15.73 6.40 11.89
N LEU A 4 -15.03 6.38 10.75
CA LEU A 4 -13.63 6.84 10.66
C LEU A 4 -13.53 8.32 11.05
N ALA A 5 -14.35 9.20 10.48
CA ALA A 5 -14.31 10.63 10.78
C ALA A 5 -14.64 10.92 12.26
N HIS A 6 -15.65 10.25 12.81
CA HIS A 6 -16.04 10.39 14.21
C HIS A 6 -14.94 9.92 15.17
N GLY A 7 -14.30 8.79 14.86
CA GLY A 7 -13.16 8.25 15.61
C GLY A 7 -11.93 9.15 15.50
N TYR A 8 -11.59 9.57 14.29
CA TYR A 8 -10.43 10.44 14.02
C TYR A 8 -10.54 11.79 14.74
N ALA A 9 -11.74 12.38 14.78
CA ALA A 9 -11.97 13.61 15.55
C ALA A 9 -11.66 13.47 17.06
N ARG A 10 -11.72 12.26 17.62
CA ARG A 10 -11.55 11.99 19.06
C ARG A 10 -10.21 11.36 19.41
N ARG A 11 -9.70 10.48 18.56
CA ARG A 11 -8.53 9.61 18.80
C ARG A 11 -7.48 9.68 17.69
N GLN A 12 -7.68 10.58 16.72
CA GLN A 12 -6.73 10.91 15.66
C GLN A 12 -6.22 9.64 14.96
N MET A 13 -4.90 9.47 14.88
CA MET A 13 -4.26 8.38 14.15
C MET A 13 -4.65 6.99 14.66
N SER A 14 -5.00 6.82 15.94
CA SER A 14 -5.43 5.50 16.44
C SER A 14 -6.67 4.99 15.71
N ALA A 15 -7.60 5.88 15.33
CA ALA A 15 -8.78 5.50 14.55
C ALA A 15 -8.44 5.13 13.09
N PHE A 16 -7.36 5.69 12.54
CA PHE A 16 -6.88 5.36 11.19
C PHE A 16 -6.07 4.05 11.20
N VAL A 17 -5.26 3.83 12.23
CA VAL A 17 -4.51 2.58 12.42
C VAL A 17 -5.45 1.39 12.58
N GLU A 18 -6.56 1.54 13.33
CA GLU A 18 -7.60 0.50 13.42
C GLU A 18 -8.18 0.11 12.05
N LEU A 19 -8.35 1.07 11.14
CA LEU A 19 -8.77 0.79 9.77
C LEU A 19 -7.69 0.04 8.99
N GLN A 20 -6.45 0.51 9.06
CA GLN A 20 -5.32 -0.12 8.36
C GLN A 20 -5.04 -1.55 8.86
N ASP A 21 -5.15 -1.80 10.17
CA ASP A 21 -5.01 -3.14 10.75
C ASP A 21 -6.10 -4.08 10.26
N ALA A 22 -7.35 -3.60 10.18
CA ALA A 22 -8.45 -4.37 9.61
C ALA A 22 -8.24 -4.69 8.11
N GLU A 23 -7.61 -3.79 7.35
CA GLU A 23 -7.22 -4.04 5.95
C GLU A 23 -6.12 -5.10 5.84
N PHE A 24 -5.12 -5.07 6.72
CA PHE A 24 -4.09 -6.12 6.78
C PHE A 24 -4.69 -7.49 7.13
N GLU A 25 -5.62 -7.56 8.08
CA GLU A 25 -6.32 -8.81 8.42
C GLU A 25 -7.21 -9.29 7.26
N ALA A 26 -7.85 -8.37 6.55
CA ALA A 26 -8.63 -8.72 5.37
C ALA A 26 -7.79 -9.28 4.22
N ALA A 27 -6.48 -9.06 4.21
CA ALA A 27 -5.58 -9.62 3.19
C ALA A 27 -5.58 -11.15 3.19
N GLU A 28 -5.79 -11.80 4.34
CA GLU A 28 -5.95 -13.26 4.43
C GLU A 28 -7.21 -13.77 3.68
N ARG A 29 -8.18 -12.88 3.44
CA ARG A 29 -9.41 -13.14 2.68
C ARG A 29 -9.33 -12.65 1.23
N GLY A 30 -8.15 -12.25 0.76
CA GLY A 30 -7.92 -11.78 -0.60
C GLY A 30 -8.11 -10.28 -0.82
N PHE A 31 -8.22 -9.46 0.23
CA PHE A 31 -8.20 -8.00 0.08
C PHE A 31 -6.80 -7.51 -0.31
N THR A 32 -6.69 -6.71 -1.37
CA THR A 32 -5.39 -6.28 -1.92
C THR A 32 -5.12 -4.79 -1.83
N ALA A 33 -6.16 -3.96 -1.61
CA ALA A 33 -6.05 -2.51 -1.68
C ALA A 33 -5.24 -1.87 -0.54
N VAL A 34 -4.79 -2.66 0.45
CA VAL A 34 -3.79 -2.21 1.43
C VAL A 34 -2.48 -1.77 0.75
N LYS A 35 -2.14 -2.39 -0.39
CA LYS A 35 -1.11 -1.94 -1.33
C LYS A 35 -1.74 -1.08 -2.42
N HIS A 36 -2.11 0.13 -2.05
CA HIS A 36 -2.94 1.00 -2.88
C HIS A 36 -2.23 1.49 -4.16
N GLN A 37 -0.89 1.62 -4.19
CA GLN A 37 -0.15 1.99 -5.40
C GLN A 37 -0.29 0.89 -6.46
N ARG A 38 -0.02 -0.37 -6.07
CA ARG A 38 -0.27 -1.52 -6.94
C ARG A 38 -1.75 -1.61 -7.36
N GLU A 39 -2.67 -1.40 -6.43
CA GLU A 39 -4.11 -1.54 -6.67
C GLU A 39 -4.61 -0.61 -7.78
N VAL A 40 -4.10 0.62 -7.83
CA VAL A 40 -4.45 1.60 -8.88
C VAL A 40 -3.61 1.47 -10.15
N GLY A 41 -2.77 0.44 -10.25
CA GLY A 41 -2.05 0.08 -11.47
C GLY A 41 -0.68 0.74 -11.64
N THR A 42 -0.06 1.28 -10.60
CA THR A 42 1.29 1.88 -10.71
C THR A 42 2.28 0.93 -11.38
N GLY A 43 2.29 -0.35 -10.99
CA GLY A 43 3.15 -1.36 -11.62
C GLY A 43 2.80 -1.69 -13.07
N TYR A 44 1.53 -1.56 -13.45
CA TYR A 44 1.12 -1.71 -14.86
C TYR A 44 1.70 -0.57 -15.71
N PHE A 45 1.59 0.67 -15.23
CA PHE A 45 2.13 1.83 -15.96
C PHE A 45 3.67 1.88 -15.95
N ASP A 46 4.32 1.35 -14.91
CA ASP A 46 5.77 1.12 -14.93
C ASP A 46 6.16 0.13 -16.03
N ALA A 47 5.43 -0.98 -16.18
CA ALA A 47 5.69 -1.94 -17.24
C ALA A 47 5.49 -1.33 -18.64
N VAL A 48 4.44 -0.51 -18.83
CA VAL A 48 4.23 0.25 -20.07
C VAL A 48 5.39 1.20 -20.34
N THR A 49 5.83 1.94 -19.33
CA THR A 49 6.96 2.89 -19.43
C THR A 49 8.25 2.15 -19.82
N GLN A 50 8.55 1.03 -19.17
CA GLN A 50 9.72 0.23 -19.50
C GLN A 50 9.62 -0.39 -20.89
N ALA A 51 8.44 -0.82 -21.34
CA ALA A 51 8.26 -1.31 -22.71
C ALA A 51 8.55 -0.21 -23.75
N ILE A 52 8.07 1.02 -23.53
CA ILE A 52 8.31 2.17 -24.41
C ILE A 52 9.81 2.55 -24.43
N GLN A 53 10.44 2.56 -23.25
CA GLN A 53 11.83 3.00 -23.08
C GLN A 53 12.84 1.86 -23.19
N GLN A 54 12.44 0.71 -23.74
CA GLN A 54 13.32 -0.45 -23.96
C GLN A 54 14.06 -0.90 -22.69
N GLY A 55 13.39 -0.83 -21.54
CA GLY A 55 13.94 -1.20 -20.23
C GLY A 55 14.98 -0.22 -19.67
N GLN A 56 15.15 0.96 -20.25
CA GLN A 56 16.14 1.95 -19.84
C GLN A 56 15.54 3.09 -19.00
N SER A 57 14.29 2.96 -18.54
CA SER A 57 13.68 3.99 -17.69
C SER A 57 14.36 4.05 -16.32
N SER A 58 14.72 5.25 -15.89
CA SER A 58 15.19 5.55 -14.53
C SER A 58 14.14 6.24 -13.66
N THR A 59 12.91 6.38 -14.15
CA THR A 59 11.82 7.14 -13.50
C THR A 59 10.55 6.31 -13.32
N THR A 60 10.67 4.99 -13.15
CA THR A 60 9.54 4.14 -12.71
C THR A 60 9.16 4.46 -11.26
N ALA A 61 7.89 4.22 -10.91
CA ALA A 61 7.30 4.72 -9.68
C ALA A 61 7.29 3.72 -8.52
N LEU A 62 7.17 2.40 -8.76
CA LEU A 62 7.15 1.42 -7.68
C LEU A 62 8.50 1.25 -7.01
N THR A 63 9.59 1.25 -7.79
CA THR A 63 10.95 1.12 -7.27
C THR A 63 11.30 2.35 -6.41
N GLY A 64 11.66 2.13 -5.15
CA GLY A 64 11.93 3.18 -4.17
C GLY A 64 10.68 3.82 -3.57
N SER A 65 9.49 3.24 -3.78
CA SER A 65 8.26 3.69 -3.12
C SER A 65 8.18 3.23 -1.67
N THR A 66 7.48 3.97 -0.82
CA THR A 66 7.22 3.52 0.57
C THR A 66 6.37 2.24 0.60
N GLU A 67 5.58 1.97 -0.44
CA GLU A 67 4.85 0.70 -0.57
C GLU A 67 5.81 -0.48 -0.77
N GLU A 68 6.87 -0.31 -1.57
CA GLU A 68 7.93 -1.31 -1.74
C GLU A 68 8.69 -1.53 -0.41
N GLU A 69 9.02 -0.45 0.30
CA GLU A 69 9.86 -0.49 1.50
C GLU A 69 9.14 -0.89 2.80
N GLN A 70 7.82 -0.71 2.90
CA GLN A 70 7.10 -0.83 4.19
C GLN A 70 5.97 -1.87 4.18
N PHE A 71 5.57 -2.38 3.01
CA PHE A 71 4.45 -3.31 2.87
C PHE A 71 4.92 -4.68 2.39
N HIS A 72 5.74 -5.36 3.21
CA HIS A 72 6.18 -6.73 2.99
C HIS A 72 5.13 -7.76 3.46
N GLY A 73 5.22 -8.98 2.93
CA GLY A 73 4.28 -10.07 3.23
C GLY A 73 4.43 -10.61 4.65
N GLY A 74 3.76 -9.99 5.62
CA GLY A 74 3.50 -10.55 6.95
C GLY A 74 4.32 -9.95 8.09
N ARG A 75 3.69 -9.88 9.28
CA ARG A 75 4.20 -9.40 10.57
C ARG A 75 5.53 -10.02 11.08
N SER A 76 6.20 -10.86 10.29
CA SER A 76 7.42 -11.59 10.64
C SER A 76 8.66 -10.70 10.86
N GLU A 77 8.70 -9.49 10.31
CA GLU A 77 9.92 -8.67 10.31
C GLU A 77 9.98 -7.61 11.41
N ARG A 78 8.90 -7.40 12.17
CA ARG A 78 8.86 -6.40 13.27
C ARG A 78 9.38 -6.93 14.62
N ALA A 79 9.85 -8.18 14.68
CA ALA A 79 10.27 -8.86 15.90
C ALA A 79 11.77 -9.20 15.97
N ALA A 80 12.60 -8.61 15.09
CA ALA A 80 14.06 -8.75 15.11
C ALA A 80 14.73 -7.45 15.56
#